data_AF-A0A2G6C8P7-F1
#
_entry.id   AF-A0A2G6C8P7-F1
#
_cell.length_a   1.000
_cell.length_b   1.000
_cell.length_c   1.000
_cell.angle_alpha   90.00
_cell.angle_beta   90.00
_cell.angle_gamma   90.00
#
_symmetry.space_group_name_H-M   'P 1'
#
loop_
_entity.id
_entity.type
_entity.pdbx_description
1 polymer ?
#
loop_
_entity_poly.entity_id
_entity_poly.type
_entity_poly.pdbx_seq_one_letter_code
_entity_poly.pdbx_strand_id
1 'polypeptide(L)'
;MKKLIKGLSLIIVLGFTNSSFAMVWKSENTWDAVWEKRYQHWVKNNWTEEFFMDEKKPIYYKYSHDCADAVYAMRLVFAYEYKLPFVVNNPSKRGRTISNGMTRWDRLSEAKRVRKFMDYVADMTSTRSLANDTYPIALDDIKPGDIYVAPDVHSYQIVNITETGIAEVMSSTTPKAPRYLDRIPSFPFYVPEDYKNKSDGYRRFKQPQNIWKSAKRQPGYNIEQFDIAQAVKQDYVKFTDIISSALGSRVEEPDEKTLRLLIAMCMYANDRSIYVYDALWHLQKIRKSGRRCMTRTEYNNYSTPSRDRRLKAFFTAVKNHYEKNKKYKHWTQPQRWAKTLFSPETPRKSELEELNKFCKVQMSLGEDYFIPLRDLRQNLSAGKVISDPHAPLEYRWGVQTKPYKPSCKTY
;
A
#
# COMPACT_ATOMS: atom_id res chain seq x y z
N MET A 1 -23.04 -85.26 -31.30
CA MET A 1 -24.28 -84.46 -31.32
C MET A 1 -24.42 -83.77 -29.96
N LYS A 2 -24.71 -82.46 -29.92
CA LYS A 2 -24.91 -81.54 -28.75
C LYS A 2 -23.61 -80.88 -28.21
N LYS A 3 -23.27 -79.68 -28.70
CA LYS A 3 -23.67 -78.29 -28.31
C LYS A 3 -22.78 -77.75 -27.16
N LEU A 4 -21.81 -76.88 -27.45
CA LEU A 4 -21.89 -75.40 -27.41
C LEU A 4 -22.31 -74.85 -26.05
N ILE A 5 -21.37 -74.21 -25.34
CA ILE A 5 -21.51 -72.88 -24.70
C ILE A 5 -20.08 -72.32 -24.54
N LYS A 6 -19.76 -71.29 -25.34
CA LYS A 6 -18.62 -70.40 -25.13
C LYS A 6 -19.06 -69.37 -24.08
N GLY A 7 -18.49 -69.44 -22.88
CA GLY A 7 -18.64 -68.39 -21.87
C GLY A 7 -17.67 -67.26 -22.17
N LEU A 8 -18.16 -66.19 -22.81
CA LEU A 8 -17.44 -64.94 -23.00
C LEU A 8 -17.54 -64.11 -21.71
N SER A 9 -16.55 -64.19 -20.83
CA SER A 9 -16.45 -63.28 -19.68
C SER A 9 -15.99 -61.91 -20.17
N LEU A 10 -16.96 -61.08 -20.57
CA LEU A 10 -16.76 -59.65 -20.79
C LEU A 10 -16.69 -58.96 -19.42
N ILE A 11 -15.47 -58.77 -18.90
CA ILE A 11 -15.24 -57.91 -17.73
C ILE A 11 -15.46 -56.47 -18.20
N ILE A 12 -16.65 -55.94 -17.91
CA ILE A 12 -16.95 -54.52 -18.01
C ILE A 12 -16.13 -53.83 -16.91
N VAL A 13 -14.96 -53.29 -17.28
CA VAL A 13 -14.25 -52.30 -16.47
C VAL A 13 -15.11 -51.03 -16.52
N LEU A 14 -16.06 -50.93 -15.58
CA LEU A 14 -16.69 -49.67 -15.21
C LEU A 14 -15.56 -48.76 -14.71
N GLY A 15 -15.00 -47.99 -15.64
CA GLY A 15 -14.09 -46.90 -15.34
C GLY A 15 -14.84 -45.89 -14.49
N PHE A 16 -14.73 -46.03 -13.18
CA PHE A 16 -14.97 -44.94 -12.25
C PHE A 16 -13.96 -43.85 -12.61
N THR A 17 -14.34 -42.94 -13.51
CA THR A 17 -13.66 -41.67 -13.68
C THR A 17 -13.86 -40.92 -12.37
N ASN A 18 -12.97 -41.17 -11.41
CA ASN A 18 -12.82 -40.32 -10.25
C ASN A 18 -12.51 -38.93 -10.81
N SER A 19 -13.51 -38.05 -10.82
CA SER A 19 -13.33 -36.63 -11.08
C SER A 19 -12.40 -36.10 -9.99
N SER A 20 -11.09 -36.14 -10.26
CA SER A 20 -10.07 -35.60 -9.39
C SER A 20 -10.17 -34.07 -9.48
N PHE A 21 -10.95 -33.47 -8.59
CA PHE A 21 -10.98 -32.02 -8.47
C PHE A 21 -9.66 -31.55 -7.88
N ALA A 22 -8.85 -30.88 -8.69
CA ALA A 22 -7.60 -30.31 -8.23
C ALA A 22 -7.82 -28.94 -7.57
N MET A 23 -7.41 -28.82 -6.31
CA MET A 23 -7.32 -27.55 -5.59
C MET A 23 -6.32 -26.61 -6.28
N VAL A 24 -6.31 -25.33 -5.90
CA VAL A 24 -5.31 -24.37 -6.41
C VAL A 24 -3.90 -24.91 -6.14
N TRP A 25 -3.61 -25.26 -4.88
CA TRP A 25 -2.49 -26.09 -4.45
C TRP A 25 -2.86 -26.91 -3.22
N LYS A 26 -2.18 -28.04 -3.01
CA LYS A 26 -2.31 -28.86 -1.81
C LYS A 26 -1.47 -28.26 -0.68
N SER A 27 -2.08 -28.07 0.49
CA SER A 27 -1.35 -27.67 1.70
C SER A 27 -0.63 -28.86 2.31
N GLU A 28 0.64 -28.68 2.65
CA GLU A 28 1.51 -29.65 3.30
C GLU A 28 1.95 -29.16 4.69
N ASN A 29 1.92 -27.85 4.92
CA ASN A 29 2.23 -27.21 6.18
C ASN A 29 0.99 -26.51 6.78
N THR A 30 1.05 -26.14 8.05
CA THR A 30 0.01 -25.36 8.74
C THR A 30 0.59 -24.10 9.37
N TRP A 31 -0.20 -23.02 9.43
CA TRP A 31 0.23 -21.81 10.11
C TRP A 31 0.34 -22.02 11.61
N ASP A 32 1.49 -21.67 12.16
CA ASP A 32 1.78 -21.60 13.59
C ASP A 32 2.76 -20.44 13.85
N ALA A 33 3.19 -20.27 15.11
CA ALA A 33 4.13 -19.20 15.46
C ALA A 33 5.50 -19.33 14.75
N VAL A 34 5.92 -20.53 14.38
CA VAL A 34 7.19 -20.76 13.66
C VAL A 34 7.05 -20.28 12.21
N TRP A 35 5.95 -20.64 11.54
CA TRP A 35 5.66 -20.19 10.18
C TRP A 35 5.37 -18.68 10.10
N GLU A 36 4.79 -18.07 11.13
CA GLU A 36 4.68 -16.61 11.20
C GLU A 36 6.06 -15.94 11.26
N LYS A 37 7.00 -16.47 12.07
CA LYS A 37 8.37 -15.95 12.10
C LYS A 37 9.10 -16.13 10.77
N ARG A 38 8.90 -17.27 10.10
CA ARG A 38 9.45 -17.51 8.75
C ARG A 38 8.86 -16.53 7.72
N TYR A 39 7.56 -16.25 7.80
CA TYR A 39 6.91 -15.25 6.97
C TYR A 39 7.50 -13.86 7.19
N GLN A 40 7.67 -13.44 8.45
CA GLN A 40 8.31 -12.16 8.79
C GLN A 40 9.72 -12.06 8.19
N HIS A 41 10.51 -13.13 8.31
CA HIS A 41 11.85 -13.19 7.71
C HIS A 41 11.80 -13.15 6.18
N TRP A 42 10.90 -13.88 5.54
CA TRP A 42 10.73 -13.88 4.08
C TRP A 42 10.30 -12.50 3.57
N VAL A 43 9.36 -11.82 4.23
CA VAL A 43 8.95 -10.47 3.83
C VAL A 43 10.14 -9.52 3.88
N LYS A 44 10.97 -9.59 4.92
CA LYS A 44 12.16 -8.75 5.05
C LYS A 44 13.20 -8.95 3.94
N ASN A 45 13.36 -10.18 3.45
CA ASN A 45 14.48 -10.54 2.57
C ASN A 45 14.09 -10.83 1.11
N ASN A 46 12.82 -11.14 0.84
CA ASN A 46 12.35 -11.64 -0.45
C ASN A 46 11.26 -10.77 -1.08
N TRP A 47 10.52 -9.99 -0.29
CA TRP A 47 9.53 -9.04 -0.81
C TRP A 47 10.26 -7.74 -1.18
N THR A 48 10.50 -7.54 -2.48
CA THR A 48 11.30 -6.42 -3.02
C THR A 48 10.48 -5.55 -3.98
N GLU A 49 10.97 -4.35 -4.27
CA GLU A 49 10.37 -3.39 -5.21
C GLU A 49 10.09 -4.03 -6.59
N GLU A 50 10.97 -4.91 -7.02
CA GLU A 50 10.91 -5.60 -8.31
C GLU A 50 10.16 -6.95 -8.26
N PHE A 51 9.56 -7.34 -7.14
CA PHE A 51 9.00 -8.69 -6.97
C PHE A 51 8.06 -9.11 -8.12
N PHE A 52 7.18 -8.19 -8.56
CA PHE A 52 6.24 -8.43 -9.66
C PHE A 52 6.80 -8.11 -11.06
N MET A 53 8.00 -7.54 -11.13
CA MET A 53 8.69 -7.19 -12.36
C MET A 53 9.90 -8.10 -12.64
N ASP A 54 10.18 -9.06 -11.75
CA ASP A 54 11.22 -10.06 -11.91
C ASP A 54 10.79 -11.19 -12.86
N GLU A 55 11.39 -11.22 -14.05
CA GLU A 55 11.14 -12.25 -15.08
C GLU A 55 11.55 -13.66 -14.62
N LYS A 56 12.43 -13.78 -13.62
CA LYS A 56 12.82 -15.07 -13.03
C LYS A 56 11.71 -15.69 -12.19
N LYS A 57 10.65 -14.94 -11.88
CA LYS A 57 9.45 -15.39 -11.17
C LYS A 57 8.23 -15.40 -12.10
N PRO A 58 8.16 -16.30 -13.09
CA PRO A 58 7.17 -16.23 -14.18
C PRO A 58 5.70 -16.32 -13.72
N ILE A 59 5.43 -16.90 -12.55
CA ILE A 59 4.08 -16.96 -11.96
C ILE A 59 3.61 -15.55 -11.55
N TYR A 60 4.52 -14.72 -11.03
CA TYR A 60 4.21 -13.41 -10.44
C TYR A 60 4.56 -12.25 -11.38
N TYR A 61 5.38 -12.49 -12.40
CA TYR A 61 5.77 -11.48 -13.37
C TYR A 61 4.54 -10.81 -14.00
N LYS A 62 4.58 -9.47 -14.07
CA LYS A 62 3.51 -8.60 -14.54
C LYS A 62 2.17 -8.92 -13.89
N TYR A 63 2.15 -9.29 -12.60
CA TYR A 63 0.93 -9.32 -11.83
C TYR A 63 0.36 -7.91 -11.73
N SER A 64 -0.89 -7.74 -12.13
CA SER A 64 -1.57 -6.46 -12.05
C SER A 64 -2.07 -6.31 -10.62
N HIS A 65 -1.65 -5.27 -9.91
CA HIS A 65 -1.97 -5.09 -8.49
C HIS A 65 -2.24 -3.62 -8.17
N ASP A 66 -3.10 -3.38 -7.18
CA ASP A 66 -3.20 -2.13 -6.44
C ASP A 66 -2.68 -2.26 -5.00
N CYS A 67 -2.91 -1.23 -4.17
CA CYS A 67 -2.46 -1.20 -2.78
C CYS A 67 -2.93 -2.38 -1.92
N ALA A 68 -4.16 -2.88 -2.11
CA ALA A 68 -4.72 -3.99 -1.35
C ALA A 68 -4.31 -5.33 -1.96
N ASP A 69 -4.31 -5.41 -3.29
CA ASP A 69 -3.90 -6.61 -4.03
C ASP A 69 -2.47 -7.02 -3.67
N ALA A 70 -1.55 -6.05 -3.58
CA ALA A 70 -0.15 -6.29 -3.18
C ALA A 70 -0.05 -6.88 -1.77
N VAL A 71 -0.88 -6.42 -0.82
CA VAL A 71 -0.94 -6.95 0.55
C VAL A 71 -1.41 -8.40 0.57
N TYR A 72 -2.50 -8.73 -0.12
CA TYR A 72 -2.98 -10.11 -0.19
C TYR A 72 -1.99 -11.01 -0.93
N ALA A 73 -1.40 -10.51 -2.01
CA ALA A 73 -0.41 -11.24 -2.79
C ALA A 73 0.83 -11.57 -1.94
N MET A 74 1.33 -10.66 -1.11
CA MET A 74 2.45 -10.93 -0.19
C MET A 74 2.19 -12.16 0.68
N ARG A 75 1.01 -12.25 1.31
CA ARG A 75 0.64 -13.39 2.17
C ARG A 75 0.36 -14.66 1.36
N LEU A 76 -0.30 -14.53 0.20
CA LEU A 76 -0.67 -15.64 -0.69
C LEU A 76 0.56 -16.30 -1.30
N VAL A 77 1.50 -15.51 -1.81
CA VAL A 77 2.77 -15.97 -2.40
C VAL A 77 3.54 -16.80 -1.38
N PHE A 78 3.77 -16.27 -0.18
CA PHE A 78 4.44 -17.05 0.86
C PHE A 78 3.70 -18.35 1.18
N ALA A 79 2.36 -18.28 1.31
CA ALA A 79 1.57 -19.47 1.57
C ALA A 79 1.71 -20.52 0.45
N TYR A 80 1.79 -20.10 -0.80
CA TYR A 80 1.99 -20.99 -1.94
C TYR A 80 3.40 -21.59 -1.99
N GLU A 81 4.44 -20.75 -1.86
CA GLU A 81 5.85 -21.18 -1.91
C GLU A 81 6.17 -22.21 -0.83
N TYR A 82 5.55 -22.09 0.34
CA TYR A 82 5.76 -23.00 1.47
C TYR A 82 4.60 -23.98 1.72
N LYS A 83 3.69 -24.13 0.75
CA LYS A 83 2.54 -25.07 0.81
C LYS A 83 1.71 -24.95 2.11
N LEU A 84 1.50 -23.73 2.60
CA LEU A 84 0.60 -23.42 3.71
C LEU A 84 -0.83 -23.19 3.18
N PRO A 85 -1.88 -23.28 4.03
CA PRO A 85 -3.21 -22.86 3.64
C PRO A 85 -3.28 -21.33 3.50
N PHE A 86 -4.06 -20.86 2.53
CA PHE A 86 -4.43 -19.46 2.39
C PHE A 86 -5.95 -19.36 2.48
N VAL A 87 -6.45 -18.51 3.38
CA VAL A 87 -7.90 -18.33 3.61
C VAL A 87 -8.18 -16.88 3.95
N VAL A 88 -9.14 -16.27 3.26
CA VAL A 88 -9.66 -14.93 3.53
C VAL A 88 -11.19 -14.94 3.48
N ASN A 89 -11.84 -13.96 4.08
CA ASN A 89 -13.30 -13.80 4.01
C ASN A 89 -13.72 -13.49 2.57
N ASN A 90 -14.89 -13.99 2.16
CA ASN A 90 -15.50 -13.63 0.88
C ASN A 90 -16.45 -12.44 1.08
N PRO A 91 -16.09 -11.21 0.68
CA PRO A 91 -16.93 -10.05 0.94
C PRO A 91 -18.23 -10.06 0.13
N SER A 92 -18.29 -10.80 -0.98
CA SER A 92 -19.53 -10.95 -1.76
C SER A 92 -20.46 -12.04 -1.22
N LYS A 93 -19.99 -12.89 -0.29
CA LYS A 93 -20.77 -14.00 0.29
C LYS A 93 -20.48 -14.14 1.77
N ARG A 94 -21.30 -13.49 2.60
CA ARG A 94 -21.22 -13.57 4.07
C ARG A 94 -21.17 -15.03 4.54
N GLY A 95 -20.25 -15.33 5.47
CA GLY A 95 -20.08 -16.69 6.01
C GLY A 95 -19.37 -17.66 5.08
N ARG A 96 -18.86 -17.20 3.93
CA ARG A 96 -17.99 -17.99 3.05
C ARG A 96 -16.58 -17.41 3.01
N THR A 97 -15.61 -18.25 2.68
CA THR A 97 -14.20 -17.87 2.50
C THR A 97 -13.76 -18.07 1.06
N ILE A 98 -12.67 -17.41 0.70
CA ILE A 98 -11.86 -17.68 -0.48
C ILE A 98 -10.61 -18.41 0.03
N SER A 99 -10.29 -19.57 -0.54
CA SER A 99 -9.15 -20.37 -0.08
C SER A 99 -8.43 -21.11 -1.20
N ASN A 100 -7.20 -21.56 -0.91
CA ASN A 100 -6.43 -22.38 -1.83
C ASN A 100 -7.06 -23.75 -2.13
N GLY A 101 -8.06 -24.17 -1.34
CA GLY A 101 -8.85 -25.38 -1.59
C GLY A 101 -9.89 -25.25 -2.71
N MET A 102 -10.06 -24.07 -3.30
CA MET A 102 -10.98 -23.88 -4.43
C MET A 102 -10.56 -24.70 -5.66
N THR A 103 -11.54 -25.29 -6.34
CA THR A 103 -11.34 -26.19 -7.49
C THR A 103 -11.74 -25.56 -8.82
N ARG A 104 -12.05 -24.26 -8.85
CA ARG A 104 -12.56 -23.53 -10.03
C ARG A 104 -11.66 -23.66 -11.27
N TRP A 105 -10.37 -23.90 -11.07
CA TRP A 105 -9.37 -23.97 -12.13
C TRP A 105 -8.68 -25.33 -12.21
N ASP A 106 -9.31 -26.38 -11.70
CA ASP A 106 -8.75 -27.75 -11.62
C ASP A 106 -8.16 -28.27 -12.95
N ARG A 107 -8.73 -27.89 -14.09
CA ARG A 107 -8.25 -28.22 -15.45
C ARG A 107 -6.92 -27.57 -15.85
N LEU A 108 -6.42 -26.61 -15.08
CA LEU A 108 -5.15 -25.91 -15.37
C LEU A 108 -3.99 -26.53 -14.59
N SER A 109 -2.77 -26.39 -15.11
CA SER A 109 -1.53 -26.64 -14.36
C SER A 109 -1.49 -25.78 -13.08
N GLU A 110 -0.86 -26.28 -12.01
CA GLU A 110 -0.80 -25.58 -10.71
C GLU A 110 -0.38 -24.11 -10.81
N ALA A 111 0.71 -23.80 -11.53
CA ALA A 111 1.16 -22.42 -11.73
C ALA A 111 0.08 -21.49 -12.30
N LYS A 112 -0.69 -21.98 -13.29
CA LYS A 112 -1.82 -21.26 -13.89
C LYS A 112 -3.00 -21.15 -12.92
N ARG A 113 -3.26 -22.16 -12.08
CA ARG A 113 -4.28 -22.10 -11.02
C ARG A 113 -3.95 -21.02 -10.01
N VAL A 114 -2.71 -20.97 -9.54
CA VAL A 114 -2.22 -19.97 -8.58
C VAL A 114 -2.38 -18.57 -9.15
N ARG A 115 -1.94 -18.36 -10.41
CA ARG A 115 -2.10 -17.04 -11.04
C ARG A 115 -3.57 -16.63 -11.15
N LYS A 116 -4.46 -17.53 -11.59
CA LYS A 116 -5.90 -17.25 -11.64
C LYS A 116 -6.53 -17.04 -10.26
N PHE A 117 -6.02 -17.71 -9.24
CA PHE A 117 -6.45 -17.52 -7.87
C PHE A 117 -6.01 -16.17 -7.30
N MET A 118 -4.78 -15.72 -7.60
CA MET A 118 -4.32 -14.36 -7.27
C MET A 118 -5.21 -13.30 -7.93
N ASP A 119 -5.46 -13.43 -9.24
CA ASP A 119 -6.37 -12.52 -9.96
C ASP A 119 -7.75 -12.48 -9.28
N TYR A 120 -8.29 -13.66 -8.91
CA TYR A 120 -9.58 -13.76 -8.23
C TYR A 120 -9.59 -13.15 -6.83
N VAL A 121 -8.52 -13.32 -6.04
CA VAL A 121 -8.42 -12.69 -4.71
C VAL A 121 -8.41 -11.18 -4.87
N ALA A 122 -7.62 -10.63 -5.80
CA ALA A 122 -7.60 -9.21 -6.09
C ALA A 122 -8.97 -8.66 -6.51
N ASP A 123 -9.65 -9.33 -7.45
CA ASP A 123 -10.96 -8.88 -7.94
C ASP A 123 -12.07 -8.94 -6.87
N MET A 124 -11.88 -9.77 -5.85
CA MET A 124 -12.86 -9.97 -4.78
C MET A 124 -12.55 -9.21 -3.51
N THR A 125 -11.35 -8.66 -3.34
CA THR A 125 -10.92 -8.03 -2.08
C THR A 125 -10.59 -6.57 -2.26
N SER A 126 -10.37 -5.87 -1.14
CA SER A 126 -10.05 -4.45 -1.10
C SER A 126 -9.44 -4.09 0.25
N THR A 127 -9.09 -2.82 0.44
CA THR A 127 -8.70 -2.28 1.75
C THR A 127 -9.79 -2.47 2.81
N ARG A 128 -11.08 -2.49 2.43
CA ARG A 128 -12.18 -2.83 3.36
C ARG A 128 -12.14 -4.29 3.79
N SER A 129 -11.83 -5.20 2.87
CA SER A 129 -11.72 -6.63 3.19
C SER A 129 -10.56 -6.87 4.17
N LEU A 130 -9.45 -6.15 4.01
CA LEU A 130 -8.29 -6.28 4.90
C LEU A 130 -8.66 -6.06 6.36
N ALA A 131 -9.54 -5.10 6.66
CA ALA A 131 -10.01 -4.88 8.04
C ALA A 131 -10.63 -6.13 8.68
N ASN A 132 -11.29 -6.97 7.90
CA ASN A 132 -11.96 -8.20 8.35
C ASN A 132 -11.01 -9.41 8.39
N ASP A 133 -10.02 -9.45 7.51
CA ASP A 133 -9.04 -10.53 7.38
C ASP A 133 -7.83 -10.36 8.29
N THR A 134 -7.71 -9.19 8.92
CA THR A 134 -6.64 -8.84 9.86
C THR A 134 -7.21 -8.37 11.19
N TYR A 135 -6.32 -8.12 12.16
CA TYR A 135 -6.68 -7.59 13.48
C TYR A 135 -5.63 -6.58 13.95
N PRO A 136 -6.02 -5.56 14.75
CA PRO A 136 -5.11 -4.55 15.23
C PRO A 136 -4.12 -5.12 16.25
N ILE A 137 -2.90 -4.60 16.22
CA ILE A 137 -1.77 -5.03 17.06
C ILE A 137 -1.24 -3.86 17.91
N ALA A 138 -0.37 -4.20 18.86
CA ALA A 138 0.35 -3.24 19.67
C ALA A 138 1.43 -2.53 18.83
N LEU A 139 1.75 -1.28 19.17
CA LEU A 139 2.74 -0.48 18.45
C LEU A 139 4.18 -0.98 18.68
N ASP A 140 4.44 -1.61 19.83
CA ASP A 140 5.72 -2.23 20.19
C ASP A 140 5.91 -3.64 19.58
N ASP A 141 4.85 -4.24 19.03
CA ASP A 141 4.86 -5.57 18.42
C ASP A 141 4.77 -5.55 16.88
N ILE A 142 4.97 -4.39 16.25
CA ILE A 142 5.00 -4.26 14.79
C ILE A 142 6.24 -4.99 14.23
N LYS A 143 6.04 -5.83 13.21
CA LYS A 143 7.09 -6.63 12.57
C LYS A 143 6.96 -6.63 11.04
N PRO A 144 8.02 -6.99 10.29
CA PRO A 144 7.90 -7.25 8.86
C PRO A 144 6.79 -8.27 8.56
N GLY A 145 5.98 -8.03 7.53
CA GLY A 145 4.82 -8.85 7.19
C GLY A 145 3.51 -8.44 7.88
N ASP A 146 3.57 -7.58 8.92
CA ASP A 146 2.42 -6.79 9.35
C ASP A 146 2.09 -5.74 8.29
N ILE A 147 0.91 -5.13 8.42
CA ILE A 147 0.40 -4.18 7.44
C ILE A 147 -0.16 -2.95 8.13
N TYR A 148 -0.22 -1.84 7.41
CA TYR A 148 -1.10 -0.73 7.76
C TYR A 148 -2.28 -0.71 6.81
N VAL A 149 -3.49 -0.56 7.34
CA VAL A 149 -4.72 -0.48 6.54
C VAL A 149 -5.38 0.88 6.78
N ALA A 150 -5.74 1.57 5.69
CA ALA A 150 -6.64 2.71 5.69
C ALA A 150 -7.79 2.38 4.73
N PRO A 151 -8.93 1.85 5.22
CA PRO A 151 -10.05 1.45 4.37
C PRO A 151 -10.47 2.57 3.42
N ASP A 152 -10.75 2.22 2.17
CA ASP A 152 -11.06 3.12 1.05
C ASP A 152 -9.95 4.09 0.62
N VAL A 153 -8.80 4.08 1.28
CA VAL A 153 -7.71 5.01 0.96
C VAL A 153 -6.45 4.29 0.52
N HIS A 154 -5.88 3.42 1.35
CA HIS A 154 -4.60 2.78 1.06
C HIS A 154 -4.27 1.59 1.98
N SER A 155 -3.22 0.85 1.64
CA SER A 155 -2.59 -0.09 2.54
C SER A 155 -1.09 -0.21 2.28
N TYR A 156 -0.33 -0.49 3.33
CA TYR A 156 1.12 -0.63 3.32
C TYR A 156 1.52 -2.00 3.85
N GLN A 157 2.56 -2.59 3.27
CA GLN A 157 3.26 -3.74 3.80
C GLN A 157 4.43 -3.26 4.66
N ILE A 158 4.53 -3.65 5.93
CA ILE A 158 5.72 -3.37 6.73
C ILE A 158 6.80 -4.37 6.30
N VAL A 159 7.96 -3.88 5.85
CA VAL A 159 9.02 -4.75 5.30
C VAL A 159 10.30 -4.75 6.12
N ASN A 160 10.52 -3.72 6.93
CA ASN A 160 11.69 -3.64 7.80
C ASN A 160 11.40 -2.77 9.03
N ILE A 161 12.08 -3.06 10.13
CA ILE A 161 12.18 -2.19 11.30
C ILE A 161 13.66 -1.84 11.46
N THR A 162 14.00 -0.57 11.35
CA THR A 162 15.38 -0.10 11.52
C THR A 162 15.81 -0.13 12.99
N GLU A 163 17.10 0.03 13.28
CA GLU A 163 17.62 0.14 14.65
C GLU A 163 17.05 1.34 15.43
N THR A 164 16.57 2.36 14.73
CA THR A 164 15.88 3.52 15.30
C THR A 164 14.36 3.33 15.42
N GLY A 165 13.86 2.13 15.12
CA GLY A 165 12.44 1.78 15.26
C GLY A 165 11.57 2.27 14.10
N ILE A 166 12.15 2.69 12.97
CA ILE A 166 11.38 3.10 11.79
C ILE A 166 10.83 1.87 11.09
N ALA A 167 9.50 1.79 10.98
CA ALA A 167 8.83 0.74 10.22
C ALA A 167 8.76 1.13 8.74
N GLU A 168 9.77 0.72 7.97
CA GLU A 168 9.81 0.94 6.52
C GLU A 168 8.72 0.13 5.82
N VAL A 169 8.17 0.69 4.75
CA VAL A 169 7.02 0.12 4.07
C VAL A 169 7.22 -0.07 2.59
N MET A 170 6.50 -1.05 2.04
CA MET A 170 6.19 -1.13 0.62
C MET A 170 4.71 -0.85 0.38
N SER A 171 4.40 -0.31 -0.78
CA SER A 171 3.03 -0.13 -1.23
C SER A 171 2.91 -0.24 -2.75
N SER A 172 1.66 -0.22 -3.20
CA SER A 172 1.25 -0.05 -4.60
C SER A 172 0.13 0.97 -4.65
N THR A 173 -0.29 1.39 -5.83
CA THR A 173 -1.23 2.49 -6.03
C THR A 173 -2.47 2.04 -6.82
N THR A 174 -3.59 2.75 -6.64
CA THR A 174 -4.79 2.56 -7.45
C THR A 174 -4.72 3.43 -8.70
N PRO A 175 -5.23 2.96 -9.86
CA PRO A 175 -5.90 1.67 -10.12
C PRO A 175 -4.92 0.49 -10.31
N LYS A 176 -5.43 -0.74 -10.26
CA LYS A 176 -4.67 -1.99 -10.50
C LYS A 176 -3.90 -1.96 -11.84
N ALA A 177 -2.56 -2.10 -11.81
CA ALA A 177 -1.73 -2.28 -13.02
C ALA A 177 -0.43 -3.05 -12.70
N PRO A 178 0.23 -3.68 -13.69
CA PRO A 178 1.57 -4.27 -13.49
C PRO A 178 2.61 -3.17 -13.30
N ARG A 179 3.26 -3.14 -12.13
CA ARG A 179 4.22 -2.11 -11.74
C ARG A 179 5.19 -2.61 -10.66
N TYR A 180 6.29 -1.90 -10.48
CA TYR A 180 7.16 -2.01 -9.30
C TYR A 180 6.38 -1.62 -8.04
N LEU A 181 6.75 -2.17 -6.90
CA LEU A 181 6.29 -1.69 -5.59
C LEU A 181 7.10 -0.47 -5.18
N ASP A 182 6.44 0.47 -4.50
CA ASP A 182 7.06 1.68 -3.98
C ASP A 182 7.58 1.39 -2.57
N ARG A 183 8.91 1.46 -2.36
CA ARG A 183 9.51 1.34 -1.03
C ARG A 183 9.74 2.71 -0.42
N ILE A 184 9.14 2.92 0.74
CA ILE A 184 9.23 4.17 1.51
C ILE A 184 10.04 3.87 2.79
N PRO A 185 11.22 4.50 2.99
CA PRO A 185 12.04 4.34 4.19
C PRO A 185 11.49 5.18 5.36
N SER A 186 10.18 5.05 5.63
CA SER A 186 9.45 5.75 6.69
C SER A 186 8.17 5.00 7.02
N PHE A 187 7.55 5.37 8.13
CA PHE A 187 6.25 4.86 8.56
C PHE A 187 5.13 5.07 7.53
N PRO A 188 4.07 4.23 7.56
CA PRO A 188 2.78 4.54 6.94
C PRO A 188 2.33 5.97 7.23
N PHE A 189 1.89 6.69 6.20
CA PHE A 189 1.53 8.12 6.29
C PHE A 189 0.19 8.43 6.98
N TYR A 190 -0.32 7.53 7.81
CA TYR A 190 -1.65 7.59 8.37
C TYR A 190 -1.57 7.32 9.87
N VAL A 191 -2.38 8.05 10.61
CA VAL A 191 -2.65 7.78 12.02
C VAL A 191 -4.06 7.16 12.07
N PRO A 192 -4.31 6.14 12.91
CA PRO A 192 -5.63 5.51 12.98
C PRO A 192 -6.73 6.50 13.39
N GLU A 193 -7.83 6.53 12.64
CA GLU A 193 -8.96 7.45 12.81
C GLU A 193 -10.29 6.72 13.08
N ASP A 194 -10.43 5.42 12.77
CA ASP A 194 -11.67 4.67 13.03
C ASP A 194 -11.74 4.17 14.48
N TYR A 195 -12.05 5.09 15.40
CA TYR A 195 -12.16 4.77 16.82
C TYR A 195 -13.34 3.85 17.17
N LYS A 196 -14.33 3.71 16.28
CA LYS A 196 -15.54 2.94 16.55
C LYS A 196 -15.37 1.47 16.17
N ASN A 197 -15.01 1.19 14.92
CA ASN A 197 -14.90 -0.19 14.45
C ASN A 197 -13.45 -0.70 14.48
N LYS A 198 -12.48 0.19 14.70
CA LYS A 198 -11.05 -0.14 14.75
C LYS A 198 -10.62 -0.87 13.46
N SER A 199 -11.08 -0.38 12.31
CA SER A 199 -10.89 -1.04 11.01
C SER A 199 -9.61 -0.64 10.29
N ASP A 200 -8.99 0.48 10.67
CA ASP A 200 -7.72 0.97 10.14
C ASP A 200 -6.54 0.67 11.10
N GLY A 201 -5.37 1.25 10.80
CA GLY A 201 -4.17 1.18 11.63
C GLY A 201 -3.22 0.04 11.30
N TYR A 202 -2.29 -0.25 12.22
CA TYR A 202 -1.35 -1.37 12.14
C TYR A 202 -2.05 -2.68 12.50
N ARG A 203 -1.90 -3.69 11.64
CA ARG A 203 -2.67 -4.93 11.71
C ARG A 203 -1.84 -6.13 11.30
N ARG A 204 -2.24 -7.29 11.81
CA ARG A 204 -1.67 -8.60 11.47
C ARG A 204 -2.75 -9.49 10.85
N PHE A 205 -2.35 -10.30 9.87
CA PHE A 205 -3.27 -11.28 9.27
C PHE A 205 -3.79 -12.27 10.29
N LYS A 206 -5.08 -12.59 10.22
CA LYS A 206 -5.62 -13.75 10.93
C LYS A 206 -5.05 -15.00 10.29
N GLN A 207 -4.62 -15.95 11.12
CA GLN A 207 -4.27 -17.28 10.62
C GLN A 207 -5.51 -17.97 10.03
N PRO A 208 -5.37 -18.82 9.01
CA PRO A 208 -6.49 -19.52 8.37
C PRO A 208 -7.43 -20.24 9.35
N GLN A 209 -6.89 -20.94 10.34
CA GLN A 209 -7.67 -21.63 11.38
C GLN A 209 -8.46 -20.67 12.30
N ASN A 210 -8.10 -19.38 12.29
CA ASN A 210 -8.70 -18.34 13.11
C ASN A 210 -9.51 -17.33 12.29
N ILE A 211 -9.71 -17.53 10.98
CA ILE A 211 -10.34 -16.52 10.10
C ILE A 211 -11.75 -16.11 10.58
N TRP A 212 -12.50 -17.08 11.14
CA TRP A 212 -13.84 -16.89 11.69
C TRP A 212 -13.86 -16.39 13.14
N LYS A 213 -12.72 -16.41 13.84
CA LYS A 213 -12.64 -15.85 15.19
C LYS A 213 -12.70 -14.32 15.09
N SER A 214 -13.39 -13.71 16.04
CA SER A 214 -13.40 -12.25 16.17
C SER A 214 -11.98 -11.72 16.39
N ALA A 215 -11.73 -10.47 15.98
CA ALA A 215 -10.41 -9.85 16.12
C ALA A 215 -9.90 -9.90 17.58
N LYS A 216 -10.78 -9.65 18.55
CA LYS A 216 -10.49 -9.71 20.00
C LYS A 216 -9.98 -11.07 20.51
N ARG A 217 -10.24 -12.16 19.77
CA ARG A 217 -9.80 -13.51 20.13
C ARG A 217 -8.52 -13.94 19.41
N GLN A 218 -7.91 -13.05 18.63
CA GLN A 218 -6.65 -13.32 17.96
C GLN A 218 -5.49 -13.11 18.95
N PRO A 219 -4.44 -13.96 18.89
CA PRO A 219 -3.26 -13.78 19.72
C PRO A 219 -2.55 -12.46 19.34
N GLY A 220 -2.29 -11.61 20.33
CA GLY A 220 -1.67 -10.29 20.12
C GLY A 220 -2.64 -9.17 19.68
N TYR A 221 -3.96 -9.37 19.80
CA TYR A 221 -4.92 -8.29 19.59
C TYR A 221 -4.69 -7.15 20.60
N ASN A 222 -4.50 -5.93 20.10
CA ASN A 222 -4.36 -4.71 20.91
C ASN A 222 -4.94 -3.50 20.15
N ILE A 223 -5.54 -2.55 20.86
CA ILE A 223 -6.16 -1.33 20.32
C ILE A 223 -5.52 -0.02 20.86
N GLU A 224 -4.39 -0.09 21.55
CA GLU A 224 -3.69 1.07 22.13
C GLU A 224 -3.37 2.14 21.09
N GLN A 225 -3.10 1.74 19.84
CA GLN A 225 -2.79 2.64 18.74
C GLN A 225 -3.88 3.69 18.53
N PHE A 226 -5.14 3.37 18.84
CA PHE A 226 -6.26 4.29 18.72
C PHE A 226 -6.33 5.29 19.87
N ASP A 227 -6.01 4.84 21.08
CA ASP A 227 -6.00 5.70 22.27
C ASP A 227 -4.82 6.68 22.18
N ILE A 228 -3.67 6.20 21.73
CA ILE A 228 -2.49 7.02 21.45
C ILE A 228 -2.78 8.03 20.34
N ALA A 229 -3.39 7.59 19.23
CA ALA A 229 -3.79 8.46 18.13
C ALA A 229 -4.70 9.61 18.59
N GLN A 230 -5.64 9.33 19.49
CA GLN A 230 -6.51 10.33 20.10
C GLN A 230 -5.73 11.27 21.03
N ALA A 231 -4.85 10.73 21.88
CA ALA A 231 -4.05 11.50 22.83
C ALA A 231 -3.11 12.50 22.13
N VAL A 232 -2.52 12.11 20.99
CA VAL A 232 -1.68 12.99 20.18
C VAL A 232 -2.47 13.88 19.21
N LYS A 233 -3.81 13.84 19.26
CA LYS A 233 -4.71 14.62 18.40
C LYS A 233 -4.40 14.44 16.90
N GLN A 234 -4.13 13.19 16.50
CA GLN A 234 -3.80 12.84 15.10
C GLN A 234 -2.51 13.51 14.57
N ASP A 235 -1.62 13.95 15.46
CA ASP A 235 -0.30 14.45 15.08
C ASP A 235 0.59 13.29 14.63
N TYR A 236 0.82 13.21 13.32
CA TYR A 236 1.63 12.18 12.67
C TYR A 236 3.05 12.07 13.24
N VAL A 237 3.71 13.19 13.53
CA VAL A 237 5.10 13.17 14.02
C VAL A 237 5.12 12.59 15.42
N LYS A 238 4.23 13.07 16.31
CA LYS A 238 4.15 12.54 17.68
C LYS A 238 3.76 11.07 17.70
N PHE A 239 2.82 10.67 16.84
CA PHE A 239 2.41 9.28 16.73
C PHE A 239 3.56 8.38 16.31
N THR A 240 4.30 8.76 15.26
CA THR A 240 5.45 7.99 14.78
C THR A 240 6.65 8.03 15.72
N ASP A 241 6.81 9.08 16.53
CA ASP A 241 7.83 9.15 17.58
C ASP A 241 7.58 8.14 18.70
N ILE A 242 6.31 7.90 19.05
CA ILE A 242 5.95 6.87 20.04
C ILE A 242 6.29 5.48 19.48
N ILE A 243 5.98 5.23 18.21
CA ILE A 243 6.28 3.96 17.56
C ILE A 243 7.79 3.74 17.46
N SER A 244 8.55 4.72 16.97
CA SER A 244 10.00 4.59 16.84
C SER A 244 10.67 4.34 18.18
N SER A 245 10.21 5.01 19.23
CA SER A 245 10.71 4.80 20.59
C SER A 245 10.39 3.41 21.16
N ALA A 246 9.24 2.84 20.79
CA ALA A 246 8.83 1.51 21.23
C ALA A 246 9.56 0.38 20.48
N LEU A 247 9.84 0.57 19.19
CA LEU A 247 10.47 -0.44 18.33
C LEU A 247 12.00 -0.35 18.26
N GLY A 248 12.57 0.82 18.51
CA GLY A 248 13.98 1.10 18.30
C GLY A 248 14.87 0.57 19.42
N SER A 249 16.04 0.03 19.04
CA SER A 249 17.12 -0.26 19.98
C SER A 249 17.93 0.99 20.35
N ARG A 250 17.80 2.07 19.57
CA ARG A 250 18.38 3.38 19.86
C ARG A 250 17.44 4.51 19.43
N VAL A 251 17.70 5.70 19.95
CA VAL A 251 16.99 6.92 19.55
C VAL A 251 17.48 7.38 18.17
N GLU A 252 16.55 7.84 17.34
CA GLU A 252 16.85 8.51 16.06
C GLU A 252 17.47 9.88 16.32
N GLU A 253 18.64 10.15 15.75
CA GLU A 253 19.28 11.46 15.87
C GLU A 253 18.46 12.55 15.17
N PRO A 254 18.49 13.81 15.64
CA PRO A 254 17.70 14.89 15.05
C PRO A 254 17.90 15.05 13.53
N ASP A 255 19.12 14.84 13.03
CA ASP A 255 19.44 14.95 11.60
C ASP A 255 18.98 13.74 10.79
N GLU A 256 19.04 12.53 11.36
CA GLU A 256 18.46 11.33 10.75
C GLU A 256 16.96 11.52 10.57
N LYS A 257 16.28 12.02 11.60
CA LYS A 257 14.86 12.34 11.55
C LYS A 257 14.53 13.44 10.54
N THR A 258 15.34 14.51 10.49
CA THR A 258 15.17 15.57 9.48
C THR A 258 15.28 14.98 8.07
N LEU A 259 16.30 14.16 7.82
CA LEU A 259 16.50 13.49 6.53
C LEU A 259 15.34 12.59 6.17
N ARG A 260 14.91 11.71 7.08
CA ARG A 260 13.77 10.80 6.86
C ARG A 260 12.48 11.55 6.56
N LEU A 261 12.17 12.60 7.32
CA LEU A 261 10.98 13.43 7.07
C LEU A 261 11.06 14.16 5.71
N LEU A 262 12.24 14.63 5.32
CA LEU A 262 12.47 15.23 4.01
C LEU A 262 12.31 14.22 2.87
N ILE A 263 12.84 13.00 3.02
CA ILE A 263 12.71 11.90 2.04
C ILE A 263 11.23 11.52 1.90
N ALA A 264 10.54 11.25 3.01
CA ALA A 264 9.13 10.91 3.03
C ALA A 264 8.26 11.98 2.34
N MET A 265 8.51 13.26 2.65
CA MET A 265 7.81 14.37 2.01
C MET A 265 8.12 14.47 0.50
N CYS A 266 9.38 14.24 0.10
CA CYS A 266 9.76 14.26 -1.31
C CYS A 266 9.07 13.15 -2.11
N MET A 267 9.07 11.93 -1.56
CA MET A 267 8.37 10.79 -2.14
C MET A 267 6.88 11.09 -2.28
N TYR A 268 6.23 11.58 -1.22
CA TYR A 268 4.80 11.90 -1.26
C TYR A 268 4.46 13.01 -2.26
N ALA A 269 5.34 14.00 -2.40
CA ALA A 269 5.20 15.04 -3.42
C ALA A 269 5.33 14.46 -4.84
N ASN A 270 6.22 13.50 -5.06
CA ASN A 270 6.39 12.83 -6.35
C ASN A 270 5.28 11.79 -6.64
N ASP A 271 4.79 11.04 -5.64
CA ASP A 271 3.68 10.10 -5.80
C ASP A 271 2.43 10.82 -6.30
N ARG A 272 2.24 12.08 -5.88
CA ARG A 272 1.17 12.94 -6.38
C ARG A 272 1.17 13.06 -7.90
N SER A 273 2.34 13.01 -8.54
CA SER A 273 2.48 13.07 -10.01
C SER A 273 1.80 11.90 -10.69
N ILE A 274 1.90 10.70 -10.13
CA ILE A 274 1.24 9.50 -10.65
C ILE A 274 -0.28 9.71 -10.65
N TYR A 275 -0.84 10.20 -9.55
CA TYR A 275 -2.28 10.44 -9.44
C TYR A 275 -2.78 11.56 -10.36
N VAL A 276 -2.00 12.64 -10.50
CA VAL A 276 -2.34 13.73 -11.41
C VAL A 276 -2.29 13.24 -12.85
N TYR A 277 -1.25 12.49 -13.21
CA TYR A 277 -1.09 11.90 -14.54
C TYR A 277 -2.23 10.94 -14.87
N ASP A 278 -2.52 9.98 -13.99
CA ASP A 278 -3.60 9.00 -14.18
C ASP A 278 -4.96 9.68 -14.32
N ALA A 279 -5.23 10.74 -13.54
CA ALA A 279 -6.44 11.53 -13.66
C ALA A 279 -6.57 12.21 -15.03
N LEU A 280 -5.48 12.83 -15.51
CA LEU A 280 -5.45 13.51 -16.80
C LEU A 280 -5.58 12.51 -17.96
N TRP A 281 -4.93 11.35 -17.86
CA TRP A 281 -5.02 10.27 -18.83
C TRP A 281 -6.44 9.71 -18.90
N HIS A 282 -7.06 9.42 -17.75
CA HIS A 282 -8.45 8.96 -17.70
C HIS A 282 -9.42 10.02 -18.25
N LEU A 283 -9.19 11.30 -17.93
CA LEU A 283 -9.97 12.40 -18.47
C LEU A 283 -9.89 12.47 -20.01
N GLN A 284 -8.71 12.27 -20.59
CA GLN A 284 -8.55 12.18 -22.03
C GLN A 284 -9.31 10.97 -22.61
N LYS A 285 -9.24 9.82 -21.94
CA LYS A 285 -9.94 8.60 -22.35
C LYS A 285 -11.46 8.80 -22.42
N ILE A 286 -12.08 9.37 -21.39
CA ILE A 286 -13.53 9.58 -21.39
C ILE A 286 -13.96 10.66 -22.41
N ARG A 287 -13.11 11.65 -22.67
CA ARG A 287 -13.37 12.67 -23.70
C ARG A 287 -13.35 12.07 -25.09
N LYS A 288 -12.42 11.15 -25.37
CA LYS A 288 -12.39 10.38 -26.63
C LYS A 288 -13.66 9.52 -26.82
N SER A 289 -14.32 9.11 -25.75
CA SER A 289 -15.60 8.41 -25.81
C SER A 289 -16.82 9.34 -25.75
N GLY A 290 -16.67 10.65 -26.00
CA GLY A 290 -17.75 11.64 -26.03
C GLY A 290 -18.22 12.16 -24.67
N ARG A 291 -17.65 11.68 -23.55
CA ARG A 291 -18.03 12.15 -22.21
C ARG A 291 -17.14 13.31 -21.76
N ARG A 292 -17.74 14.40 -21.30
CA ARG A 292 -16.99 15.58 -20.81
C ARG A 292 -16.56 15.49 -19.35
N CYS A 293 -17.39 14.88 -18.50
CA CYS A 293 -17.21 14.85 -17.05
C CYS A 293 -17.11 13.43 -16.50
N MET A 294 -16.29 13.29 -15.46
CA MET A 294 -16.17 12.07 -14.66
C MET A 294 -17.46 11.82 -13.87
N THR A 295 -17.80 10.55 -13.66
CA THR A 295 -18.84 10.14 -12.70
C THR A 295 -18.35 10.39 -11.28
N ARG A 296 -19.23 10.27 -10.29
CA ARG A 296 -18.85 10.38 -8.87
C ARG A 296 -17.74 9.39 -8.48
N THR A 297 -17.85 8.14 -8.93
CA THR A 297 -16.85 7.10 -8.64
C THR A 297 -15.50 7.43 -9.26
N GLU A 298 -15.49 7.84 -10.54
CA GLU A 298 -14.26 8.25 -11.22
C GLU A 298 -13.65 9.50 -10.54
N TYR A 299 -14.46 10.50 -10.21
CA TYR A 299 -14.00 11.69 -9.50
C TYR A 299 -13.34 11.34 -8.16
N ASN A 300 -13.98 10.47 -7.37
CA ASN A 300 -13.43 10.02 -6.10
C ASN A 300 -12.10 9.27 -6.27
N ASN A 301 -11.97 8.47 -7.33
CA ASN A 301 -10.75 7.72 -7.62
C ASN A 301 -9.59 8.61 -8.08
N TYR A 302 -9.87 9.69 -8.81
CA TYR A 302 -8.85 10.52 -9.47
C TYR A 302 -8.60 11.89 -8.83
N SER A 303 -9.44 12.32 -7.88
CA SER A 303 -9.25 13.55 -7.11
C SER A 303 -8.17 13.41 -6.03
N THR A 304 -7.59 14.54 -5.60
CA THR A 304 -6.49 14.56 -4.61
C THR A 304 -6.74 15.32 -3.30
N PRO A 305 -7.96 15.64 -2.83
CA PRO A 305 -8.14 16.56 -1.70
C PRO A 305 -7.53 16.04 -0.38
N SER A 306 -7.71 14.75 -0.09
CA SER A 306 -7.11 14.12 1.09
C SER A 306 -5.59 14.08 0.99
N ARG A 307 -5.04 13.89 -0.23
CA ARG A 307 -3.59 13.87 -0.47
C ARG A 307 -3.00 15.26 -0.29
N ASP A 308 -3.63 16.28 -0.86
CA ASP A 308 -3.17 17.68 -0.79
C ASP A 308 -3.18 18.19 0.67
N ARG A 309 -4.23 17.84 1.44
CA ARG A 309 -4.29 18.12 2.88
C ARG A 309 -3.13 17.48 3.65
N ARG A 310 -2.81 16.22 3.34
CA ARG A 310 -1.72 15.49 4.01
C ARG A 310 -0.35 16.01 3.61
N LEU A 311 -0.12 16.31 2.34
CA LEU A 311 1.13 16.91 1.89
C LEU A 311 1.39 18.23 2.63
N LYS A 312 0.35 19.05 2.81
CA LYS A 312 0.42 20.27 3.65
C LYS A 312 0.74 19.96 5.12
N ALA A 313 0.14 18.92 5.70
CA ALA A 313 0.46 18.47 7.05
C ALA A 313 1.92 18.00 7.16
N PHE A 314 2.45 17.31 6.16
CA PHE A 314 3.86 16.90 6.09
C PHE A 314 4.81 18.10 6.07
N PHE A 315 4.55 19.11 5.23
CA PHE A 315 5.34 20.34 5.26
C PHE A 315 5.34 21.00 6.63
N THR A 316 4.19 21.01 7.32
CA THR A 316 4.08 21.53 8.69
C THR A 316 4.89 20.70 9.68
N ALA A 317 4.82 19.37 9.59
CA ALA A 317 5.58 18.44 10.41
C ALA A 317 7.10 18.64 10.28
N VAL A 318 7.62 18.72 9.05
CA VAL A 318 9.05 18.95 8.81
C VAL A 318 9.46 20.33 9.33
N LYS A 319 8.65 21.37 9.09
CA LYS A 319 8.89 22.72 9.62
C LYS A 319 9.01 22.71 11.14
N ASN A 320 8.05 22.11 11.84
CA ASN A 320 8.02 22.08 13.30
C ASN A 320 9.22 21.33 13.88
N HIS A 321 9.58 20.19 13.28
CA HIS A 321 10.78 19.43 13.68
C HIS A 321 12.06 20.24 13.46
N TYR A 322 12.21 20.86 12.29
CA TYR A 322 13.34 21.72 11.98
C TYR A 322 13.44 22.91 12.94
N GLU A 323 12.35 23.64 13.18
CA GLU A 323 12.37 24.82 14.07
C GLU A 323 12.71 24.45 15.52
N LYS A 324 12.24 23.30 16.01
CA LYS A 324 12.59 22.76 17.33
C LYS A 324 14.07 22.41 17.43
N ASN A 325 14.68 21.94 16.34
CA ASN A 325 16.04 21.42 16.33
C ASN A 325 17.05 22.32 15.60
N LYS A 326 16.67 23.54 15.19
CA LYS A 326 17.54 24.43 14.37
C LYS A 326 18.88 24.81 15.00
N LYS A 327 19.02 24.63 16.32
CA LYS A 327 20.27 24.86 17.07
C LYS A 327 21.20 23.64 17.04
N TYR A 328 20.68 22.45 16.75
CA TYR A 328 21.45 21.21 16.62
C TYR A 328 22.14 21.19 15.25
N LYS A 329 23.46 20.99 15.25
CA LYS A 329 24.33 20.78 14.06
C LYS A 329 23.83 21.48 12.78
N HIS A 330 23.65 22.80 12.84
CA HIS A 330 23.04 23.61 11.77
C HIS A 330 23.77 23.57 10.40
N TRP A 331 24.95 22.95 10.35
CA TRP A 331 25.77 22.77 9.16
C TRP A 331 25.58 21.42 8.48
N THR A 332 24.72 20.51 8.95
CA THR A 332 24.50 19.26 8.22
C THR A 332 23.61 19.44 7.00
N GLN A 333 23.76 18.55 6.03
CA GLN A 333 23.03 18.61 4.77
C GLN A 333 21.49 18.62 4.95
N PRO A 334 20.89 17.75 5.80
CA PRO A 334 19.45 17.75 5.99
C PRO A 334 18.94 19.06 6.61
N GLN A 335 19.70 19.64 7.54
CA GLN A 335 19.36 20.93 8.16
C GLN A 335 19.45 22.08 7.15
N ARG A 336 20.45 22.07 6.26
CA ARG A 336 20.54 23.04 5.15
C ARG A 336 19.35 22.94 4.21
N TRP A 337 18.95 21.73 3.81
CA TRP A 337 17.76 21.54 2.97
C TRP A 337 16.49 22.04 3.64
N ALA A 338 16.28 21.70 4.92
CA ALA A 338 15.14 22.18 5.69
C ALA A 338 15.15 23.72 5.82
N LYS A 339 16.30 24.32 6.11
CA LYS A 339 16.48 25.78 6.13
C LYS A 339 16.09 26.40 4.80
N THR A 340 16.63 25.92 3.69
CA THR A 340 16.32 26.42 2.33
C THR A 340 14.83 26.28 2.03
N LEU A 341 14.20 25.18 2.43
CA LEU A 341 12.79 24.92 2.18
C LEU A 341 11.86 25.87 2.95
N PHE A 342 12.19 26.17 4.22
CA PHE A 342 11.31 26.92 5.13
C PHE A 342 11.76 28.36 5.41
N SER A 343 12.91 28.80 4.90
CA SER A 343 13.40 30.17 5.06
C SER A 343 12.34 31.18 4.61
N PRO A 344 12.07 32.25 5.39
CA PRO A 344 11.23 33.34 4.93
C PRO A 344 11.91 34.15 3.82
N GLU A 345 13.24 34.30 3.90
CA GLU A 345 14.06 34.96 2.90
C GLU A 345 14.24 34.08 1.67
N THR A 346 14.43 34.72 0.51
CA THR A 346 14.79 34.05 -0.74
C THR A 346 16.17 33.41 -0.59
N PRO A 347 16.29 32.07 -0.66
CA PRO A 347 17.58 31.41 -0.55
C PRO A 347 18.48 31.73 -1.74
N ARG A 348 19.80 31.54 -1.57
CA ARG A 348 20.76 31.70 -2.65
C ARG A 348 20.50 30.67 -3.75
N LYS A 349 20.86 31.01 -4.99
CA LYS A 349 20.68 30.11 -6.16
C LYS A 349 21.32 28.72 -5.93
N SER A 350 22.52 28.67 -5.36
CA SER A 350 23.21 27.43 -5.04
C SER A 350 22.47 26.56 -4.01
N GLU A 351 21.83 27.18 -3.02
CA GLU A 351 21.04 26.49 -2.00
C GLU A 351 19.76 25.91 -2.60
N LEU A 352 19.12 26.63 -3.53
CA LEU A 352 17.97 26.15 -4.29
C LEU A 352 18.34 24.99 -5.22
N GLU A 353 19.47 25.08 -5.92
CA GLU A 353 19.98 24.00 -6.77
C GLU A 353 20.27 22.73 -5.96
N GLU A 354 20.84 22.87 -4.77
CA GLU A 354 21.12 21.75 -3.86
C GLU A 354 19.84 21.09 -3.35
N LEU A 355 18.83 21.88 -2.97
CA LEU A 355 17.51 21.35 -2.58
C LEU A 355 16.80 20.67 -3.76
N ASN A 356 16.89 21.24 -4.96
CA ASN A 356 16.28 20.67 -6.16
C ASN A 356 16.98 19.37 -6.60
N LYS A 357 18.29 19.24 -6.36
CA LYS A 357 19.03 17.98 -6.56
C LYS A 357 18.57 16.90 -5.59
N PHE A 358 18.28 17.27 -4.34
CA PHE A 358 17.72 16.35 -3.36
C PHE A 358 16.29 15.93 -3.72
N CYS A 359 15.43 16.91 -4.01
CA CYS A 359 14.04 16.67 -4.32
C CYS A 359 13.56 17.62 -5.41
N LYS A 360 13.49 17.10 -6.63
CA LYS A 360 12.77 17.70 -7.75
C LYS A 360 11.41 17.01 -7.84
N VAL A 361 10.32 17.77 -7.76
CA VAL A 361 8.98 17.17 -7.85
C VAL A 361 8.56 17.13 -9.30
N GLN A 362 8.43 15.92 -9.85
CA GLN A 362 7.91 15.73 -11.19
C GLN A 362 6.41 16.05 -11.20
N MET A 363 5.97 16.80 -12.21
CA MET A 363 4.56 17.20 -12.33
C MET A 363 3.73 16.19 -13.13
N SER A 364 4.35 15.49 -14.08
CA SER A 364 3.73 14.58 -15.05
C SER A 364 4.70 13.43 -15.37
N LEU A 365 4.20 12.21 -15.59
CA LEU A 365 5.04 11.05 -15.88
C LEU A 365 5.59 11.09 -17.31
N GLY A 366 6.90 10.85 -17.46
CA GLY A 366 7.57 10.74 -18.75
C GLY A 366 7.87 12.08 -19.44
N GLU A 367 7.55 13.20 -18.81
CA GLU A 367 7.83 14.55 -19.31
C GLU A 367 8.78 15.29 -18.36
N ASP A 368 9.61 16.18 -18.92
CA ASP A 368 10.54 17.02 -18.16
C ASP A 368 9.86 18.24 -17.50
N TYR A 369 8.67 18.02 -16.93
CA TYR A 369 7.93 19.03 -16.18
C TYR A 369 8.14 18.84 -14.69
N PHE A 370 8.68 19.87 -14.05
CA PHE A 370 9.03 19.83 -12.65
C PHE A 370 8.66 21.12 -11.92
N ILE A 371 8.35 20.99 -10.64
CA ILE A 371 8.17 22.10 -9.72
C ILE A 371 9.20 21.98 -8.58
N PRO A 372 9.92 23.05 -8.22
CA PRO A 372 10.74 23.06 -7.02
C PRO A 372 9.90 22.72 -5.79
N LEU A 373 10.44 21.92 -4.87
CA LEU A 373 9.72 21.50 -3.66
C LEU A 373 9.27 22.69 -2.81
N ARG A 374 10.07 23.77 -2.80
CA ARG A 374 9.76 25.03 -2.13
C ARG A 374 8.54 25.74 -2.74
N ASP A 375 8.43 25.75 -4.06
CA ASP A 375 7.32 26.39 -4.77
C ASP A 375 6.03 25.60 -4.54
N LEU A 376 6.11 24.27 -4.56
CA LEU A 376 4.98 23.40 -4.21
C LEU A 376 4.47 23.70 -2.78
N ARG A 377 5.38 23.82 -1.80
CA ARG A 377 5.02 24.20 -0.43
C ARG A 377 4.26 25.53 -0.40
N GLN A 378 4.78 26.53 -1.11
CA GLN A 378 4.17 27.87 -1.15
C GLN A 378 2.79 27.82 -1.81
N ASN A 379 2.66 27.11 -2.94
CA ASN A 379 1.41 26.95 -3.66
C ASN A 379 0.34 26.22 -2.84
N LEU A 380 0.70 25.15 -2.14
CA LEU A 380 -0.19 24.45 -1.21
C LEU A 380 -0.63 25.34 -0.05
N SER A 381 0.32 26.09 0.51
CA SER A 381 0.05 26.98 1.65
C SER A 381 -0.89 28.12 1.26
N ALA A 382 -0.74 28.63 0.03
CA ALA A 382 -1.56 29.68 -0.56
C ALA A 382 -2.89 29.17 -1.16
N GLY A 383 -3.19 27.87 -1.09
CA GLY A 383 -4.43 27.30 -1.64
C GLY A 383 -4.52 27.32 -3.17
N LYS A 384 -3.38 27.43 -3.87
CA LYS A 384 -3.32 27.46 -5.34
C LYS A 384 -3.42 26.08 -5.98
N VAL A 385 -3.09 25.03 -5.23
CA VAL A 385 -3.15 23.64 -5.71
C VAL A 385 -4.60 23.18 -5.82
N ILE A 386 -5.00 22.72 -7.00
CA ILE A 386 -6.35 22.25 -7.27
C ILE A 386 -6.42 20.72 -7.22
N SER A 387 -7.35 20.19 -6.43
CA SER A 387 -7.56 18.75 -6.27
C SER A 387 -8.54 18.14 -7.29
N ASP A 388 -9.26 18.98 -8.04
CA ASP A 388 -10.25 18.55 -9.03
C ASP A 388 -9.57 17.80 -10.19
N PRO A 389 -9.94 16.53 -10.48
CA PRO A 389 -9.35 15.74 -11.54
C PRO A 389 -9.62 16.28 -12.95
N HIS A 390 -10.56 17.22 -13.12
CA HIS A 390 -10.82 17.89 -14.39
C HIS A 390 -9.89 19.09 -14.64
N ALA A 391 -9.15 19.56 -13.64
CA ALA A 391 -8.28 20.71 -13.78
C ALA A 391 -7.03 20.36 -14.61
N PRO A 392 -6.58 21.26 -15.51
CA PRO A 392 -5.33 21.08 -16.25
C PRO A 392 -4.13 20.95 -15.31
N LEU A 393 -3.05 20.35 -15.84
CA LEU A 393 -1.83 20.02 -15.09
C LEU A 393 -1.32 21.20 -14.23
N GLU A 394 -1.23 22.38 -14.81
CA GLU A 394 -0.64 23.56 -14.17
C GLU A 394 -1.48 24.04 -12.98
N TYR A 395 -2.81 23.92 -13.05
CA TYR A 395 -3.72 24.19 -11.93
C TYR A 395 -3.60 23.10 -10.86
N ARG A 396 -3.43 21.84 -11.26
CA ARG A 396 -3.20 20.74 -10.32
C ARG A 396 -1.95 20.97 -9.49
N TRP A 397 -0.98 21.78 -9.94
CA TRP A 397 0.25 22.08 -9.20
C TRP A 397 0.35 23.53 -8.70
N GLY A 398 -0.70 24.33 -8.90
CA GLY A 398 -0.77 25.73 -8.45
C GLY A 398 0.19 26.67 -9.16
N VAL A 399 0.66 26.31 -10.35
CA VAL A 399 1.57 27.13 -11.18
C VAL A 399 0.80 28.28 -11.85
N GLN A 400 -0.50 28.10 -12.09
CA GLN A 400 -1.35 29.14 -12.67
C GLN A 400 -1.73 30.23 -11.66
N THR A 401 -1.71 31.48 -12.12
CA THR A 401 -2.10 32.65 -11.33
C THR A 401 -3.59 32.96 -11.43
N LYS A 402 -4.22 32.59 -12.55
CA LYS A 402 -5.67 32.76 -12.74
C LYS A 402 -6.42 31.74 -11.87
N PRO A 403 -7.59 32.09 -11.30
CA PRO A 403 -8.43 31.13 -10.59
C PRO A 403 -8.97 30.04 -11.53
N TYR A 404 -8.92 28.78 -11.08
CA TYR A 404 -9.57 27.68 -11.78
C TYR A 404 -11.10 27.82 -11.70
N LYS A 405 -11.79 27.70 -12.84
CA LYS A 405 -13.25 27.65 -12.90
C LYS A 405 -13.68 26.24 -13.31
N PRO A 406 -14.29 25.44 -12.41
CA PRO A 406 -14.71 24.09 -12.75
C PRO A 406 -15.83 24.11 -13.79
N SER A 407 -15.70 23.27 -14.82
CA SER A 407 -16.77 23.09 -15.83
C SER A 407 -17.60 21.83 -15.59
N CYS A 408 -17.24 21.02 -14.61
CA CYS A 408 -17.87 19.76 -14.24
C CYS A 408 -18.26 19.81 -12.76
N LYS A 409 -19.22 18.97 -12.37
CA LYS A 409 -19.63 18.84 -10.97
C LYS A 409 -18.47 18.29 -10.12
N THR A 410 -18.18 18.96 -9.02
CA THR A 410 -17.34 18.44 -7.93
C THR A 410 -18.21 17.65 -6.95
N TYR A 411 -17.68 16.56 -6.40
CA TYR A 411 -18.43 15.63 -5.54
C TYR A 411 -17.95 15.62 -4.09
#